data_AF-A0A7C1MTW2-F1
#
_entry.id   AF-A0A7C1MTW2-F1
#
_cell.length_a   1.000
_cell.length_b   1.000
_cell.length_c   1.000
_cell.angle_alpha   90.00
_cell.angle_beta   90.00
_cell.angle_gamma   90.00
#
_symmetry.space_group_name_H-M   'P 1'
#
loop_
_entity.id
_entity.type
_entity.pdbx_description
1 polymer ?
#
loop_
_entity_poly.entity_id
_entity_poly.type
_entity_poly.pdbx_seq_one_letter_code
_entity_poly.pdbx_strand_id
1 'polypeptide(L)'
;AIGLIRQLGIQEVSAKKMLANSDFGEEKFLKFMRKKGLKLIYINVVPNPQQSDIAIVQQFRNAASKYDVSVDPFSLESYIATDFLLDIMKKMKGTITKEKLIAAIEKIKDYDYKGLKFNFDPEKRTLSSTFWLNTGSPDWQRVEVQVSKEDT
;
A
#
# COMPACT_ATOMS: atom_id res chain seq x y z
N ALA A 1 17.96 5.04 3.87
CA ALA A 1 17.30 5.96 4.84
C ALA A 1 18.03 6.06 6.19
N ILE A 2 18.14 5.00 7.00
CA ILE A 2 18.72 5.06 8.35
C ILE A 2 20.15 5.62 8.37
N GLY A 3 21.00 5.21 7.41
CA GLY A 3 22.38 5.72 7.30
C GLY A 3 22.43 7.24 7.13
N LEU A 4 21.58 7.80 6.27
CA LEU A 4 21.48 9.24 6.04
C LEU A 4 21.04 9.98 7.31
N ILE A 5 20.02 9.49 8.02
CA ILE A 5 19.57 10.09 9.29
C ILE A 5 20.71 10.13 10.32
N ARG A 6 21.54 9.06 10.37
CA ARG A 6 22.70 9.02 11.27
C ARG A 6 23.78 10.02 10.87
N GLN A 7 24.03 10.18 9.58
CA GLN A 7 25.00 11.15 9.06
C GLN A 7 24.57 12.60 9.31
N LEU A 8 23.29 12.91 9.12
CA LEU A 8 22.73 14.23 9.43
C LEU A 8 22.69 14.52 10.94
N GLY A 9 22.57 13.47 11.75
CA GLY A 9 22.45 13.57 13.21
C GLY A 9 21.00 13.50 13.68
N ILE A 10 20.76 12.67 14.70
CA ILE A 10 19.41 12.47 15.28
C ILE A 10 18.82 13.78 15.78
N GLN A 11 19.64 14.63 16.41
CA GLN A 11 19.20 15.91 16.97
C GLN A 11 18.66 16.83 15.88
N GLU A 12 19.40 16.97 14.77
CA GLU A 12 19.01 17.81 13.63
C GLU A 12 17.68 17.38 12.98
N VAL A 13 17.47 16.07 12.90
CA VAL A 13 16.26 15.50 12.28
C VAL A 13 15.07 15.52 13.25
N SER A 14 15.31 15.44 14.57
CA SER A 14 14.24 15.38 15.58
C SER A 14 13.35 16.63 15.62
N ALA A 15 13.89 17.79 15.25
CA ALA A 15 13.15 19.05 15.15
C ALA A 15 12.30 19.17 13.88
N LYS A 16 12.40 18.21 12.93
CA LYS A 16 11.77 18.28 11.62
C LYS A 16 10.58 17.32 11.52
N LYS A 17 9.55 17.73 10.78
CA LYS A 17 8.49 16.83 10.31
C LYS A 17 8.94 16.27 8.96
N MET A 18 9.15 14.96 8.87
CA MET A 18 9.52 14.31 7.62
C MET A 18 8.27 13.82 6.89
N LEU A 19 8.28 13.97 5.56
CA LEU A 19 7.34 13.34 4.65
C LEU A 19 8.08 12.29 3.81
N ALA A 20 7.48 11.11 3.64
CA ALA A 20 8.03 10.05 2.80
C ALA A 20 6.94 9.33 1.98
N ASN A 21 7.36 8.58 0.98
CA ASN A 21 6.50 7.67 0.23
C ASN A 21 6.42 6.28 0.90
N SER A 22 5.73 5.35 0.24
CA SER A 22 5.44 4.00 0.73
C SER A 22 6.69 3.16 0.99
N ASP A 23 7.80 3.46 0.30
CA ASP A 23 9.07 2.72 0.45
C ASP A 23 9.64 2.81 1.88
N PHE A 24 9.19 3.79 2.66
CA PHE A 24 9.59 3.97 4.05
C PHE A 24 8.62 3.30 5.04
N GLY A 25 7.67 2.50 4.55
CA GLY A 25 6.75 1.71 5.35
C GLY A 25 7.37 0.46 6.00
N GLU A 26 8.60 0.08 5.65
CA GLU A 26 9.24 -1.16 6.12
C GLU A 26 9.30 -1.22 7.66
N GLU A 27 8.98 -2.37 8.24
CA GLU A 27 8.94 -2.55 9.70
C GLU A 27 10.25 -2.11 10.39
N LYS A 28 11.40 -2.46 9.82
CA LYS A 28 12.71 -2.11 10.37
C LYS A 28 12.93 -0.60 10.44
N PHE A 29 12.54 0.12 9.40
CA PHE A 29 12.65 1.57 9.37
C PHE A 29 11.68 2.20 10.37
N LEU A 30 10.42 1.78 10.40
CA LEU A 30 9.43 2.31 11.33
C LEU A 30 9.80 2.03 12.80
N LYS A 31 10.38 0.86 13.11
CA LYS A 31 10.94 0.55 14.44
C LYS A 31 12.08 1.50 14.80
N PHE A 32 12.98 1.80 13.86
CA PHE A 32 14.05 2.77 14.07
C PHE A 32 13.50 4.17 14.39
N MET A 33 12.53 4.64 13.62
CA MET A 33 11.88 5.95 13.82
C MET A 33 11.26 6.06 15.21
N ARG A 34 10.48 5.05 15.62
CA ARG A 34 9.86 4.98 16.96
C ARG A 34 10.92 4.97 18.07
N LYS A 35 11.94 4.12 17.96
CA LYS A 35 13.02 4.01 18.97
C LYS A 35 13.78 5.32 19.16
N LYS A 36 13.84 6.16 18.13
CA LYS A 36 14.52 7.47 18.16
C LYS A 36 13.58 8.64 18.42
N GLY A 37 12.28 8.40 18.65
CA GLY A 37 11.30 9.47 18.87
C GLY A 37 11.11 10.39 17.67
N LEU A 38 11.47 9.93 16.46
CA LEU A 38 11.40 10.72 15.24
C LEU A 38 9.99 10.65 14.64
N LYS A 39 9.54 11.79 14.08
CA LYS A 39 8.20 11.91 13.48
C LYS A 39 8.28 11.76 11.97
N LEU A 40 7.49 10.84 11.44
CA LEU A 40 7.35 10.56 10.01
C LEU A 40 5.88 10.59 9.63
N ILE A 41 5.54 11.44 8.68
CA ILE A 41 4.32 11.34 7.89
C ILE A 41 4.71 10.58 6.62
N TYR A 42 3.92 9.61 6.20
CA TYR A 42 4.20 8.90 4.96
C TYR A 42 2.94 8.46 4.25
N ILE A 43 3.03 8.48 2.93
CA ILE A 43 1.95 8.17 2.01
C ILE A 43 2.11 6.70 1.60
N ASN A 44 1.04 5.92 1.72
CA ASN A 44 1.04 4.50 1.36
C ASN A 44 0.06 4.21 0.23
N VAL A 45 0.36 3.18 -0.54
CA VAL A 45 -0.52 2.63 -1.59
C VAL A 45 -1.52 1.60 -1.04
N VAL A 46 -1.37 1.23 0.24
CA VAL A 46 -2.24 0.29 0.95
C VAL A 46 -2.74 0.90 2.26
N PRO A 47 -3.90 0.44 2.79
CA PRO A 47 -4.42 0.89 4.09
C PRO A 47 -3.47 0.56 5.25
N ASN A 48 -3.79 1.07 6.44
CA ASN A 48 -3.04 0.73 7.65
C ASN A 48 -3.08 -0.81 7.90
N PRO A 49 -1.94 -1.53 7.79
CA PRO A 49 -1.91 -2.98 7.92
C PRO A 49 -2.29 -3.47 9.32
N GLN A 50 -2.03 -2.64 10.34
CA GLN A 50 -2.22 -3.00 11.74
C GLN A 50 -3.66 -2.82 12.21
N GLN A 51 -4.36 -1.81 11.70
CA GLN A 51 -5.62 -1.37 12.31
C GLN A 51 -6.79 -1.17 11.35
N SER A 52 -6.55 -1.11 10.03
CA SER A 52 -7.67 -0.97 9.09
C SER A 52 -8.65 -2.13 9.24
N ASP A 53 -9.93 -1.80 9.23
CA ASP A 53 -11.07 -2.70 9.32
C ASP A 53 -11.51 -3.26 7.95
N ILE A 54 -10.89 -2.80 6.86
CA ILE A 54 -11.16 -3.28 5.51
C ILE A 54 -10.94 -4.80 5.44
N ALA A 55 -11.86 -5.50 4.77
CA ALA A 55 -11.91 -6.96 4.77
C ALA A 55 -10.61 -7.62 4.31
N ILE A 56 -9.96 -7.11 3.25
CA ILE A 56 -8.67 -7.67 2.80
C ILE A 56 -7.55 -7.52 3.85
N VAL A 57 -7.57 -6.44 4.64
CA VAL A 57 -6.57 -6.19 5.67
C VAL A 57 -6.79 -7.10 6.88
N GLN A 58 -8.04 -7.37 7.24
CA GLN A 58 -8.36 -8.36 8.27
C GLN A 58 -7.90 -9.77 7.84
N GLN A 59 -8.14 -10.14 6.57
CA GLN A 59 -7.66 -11.41 6.00
C GLN A 59 -6.14 -11.50 6.00
N PHE A 60 -5.45 -10.41 5.62
CA PHE A 60 -4.00 -10.31 5.71
C PHE A 60 -3.49 -10.53 7.14
N ARG A 61 -4.04 -9.85 8.15
CA ARG A 61 -3.58 -10.01 9.54
C ARG A 61 -3.73 -11.45 10.04
N ASN A 62 -4.83 -12.11 9.68
CA ASN A 62 -5.04 -13.52 10.02
C ASN A 62 -4.01 -14.44 9.34
N ALA A 63 -3.71 -14.20 8.06
CA ALA A 63 -2.69 -14.96 7.34
C ALA A 63 -1.28 -14.67 7.88
N ALA A 64 -0.95 -13.41 8.14
CA ALA A 64 0.35 -13.00 8.66
C ALA A 64 0.63 -13.63 10.03
N SER A 65 -0.37 -13.68 10.92
CA SER A 65 -0.24 -14.38 12.21
C SER A 65 -0.04 -15.88 12.05
N LYS A 66 -0.66 -16.51 11.03
CA LYS A 66 -0.54 -17.95 10.79
C LYS A 66 0.84 -18.34 10.25
N TYR A 67 1.46 -17.47 9.46
CA TYR A 67 2.70 -17.76 8.74
C TYR A 67 3.91 -16.95 9.23
N ASP A 68 3.79 -16.27 10.38
CA ASP A 68 4.84 -15.44 10.99
C ASP A 68 5.42 -14.38 10.03
N VAL A 69 4.53 -13.65 9.37
CA VAL A 69 4.88 -12.56 8.42
C VAL A 69 4.74 -11.21 9.11
N SER A 70 5.67 -10.29 8.85
CA SER A 70 5.60 -8.91 9.33
C SER A 70 4.31 -8.21 8.90
N VAL A 71 3.64 -7.56 9.85
CA VAL A 71 2.42 -6.78 9.59
C VAL A 71 2.82 -5.35 9.22
N ASP A 72 3.27 -5.17 7.98
CA ASP A 72 3.73 -3.89 7.42
C ASP A 72 3.13 -3.63 6.02
N PRO A 73 3.27 -2.40 5.47
CA PRO A 73 2.71 -2.05 4.18
C PRO A 73 3.21 -2.92 3.03
N PHE A 74 4.49 -3.34 3.05
CA PHE A 74 5.09 -4.17 2.01
C PHE A 74 4.45 -5.55 1.94
N SER A 75 4.27 -6.17 3.11
CA SER A 75 3.65 -7.48 3.25
C SER A 75 2.17 -7.43 2.88
N LEU A 76 1.46 -6.37 3.28
CA LEU A 76 0.06 -6.15 2.89
C LEU A 76 -0.09 -5.93 1.38
N GLU A 77 0.77 -5.13 0.75
CA GLU A 77 0.76 -4.89 -0.69
C GLU A 77 0.96 -6.19 -1.47
N SER A 78 1.94 -6.99 -1.06
CA SER A 78 2.20 -8.30 -1.66
C SER A 78 1.00 -9.24 -1.51
N TYR A 79 0.35 -9.22 -0.34
CA TYR A 79 -0.84 -10.02 -0.08
C TYR A 79 -2.02 -9.60 -0.96
N ILE A 80 -2.32 -8.30 -1.05
CA ILE A 80 -3.39 -7.76 -1.90
C ILE A 80 -3.14 -8.12 -3.36
N ALA A 81 -1.92 -7.88 -3.87
CA ALA A 81 -1.58 -8.14 -5.26
C ALA A 81 -1.74 -9.63 -5.62
N THR A 82 -1.29 -10.53 -4.74
CA THR A 82 -1.38 -11.98 -4.95
C THR A 82 -2.82 -12.47 -4.86
N ASP A 83 -3.55 -12.07 -3.83
CA ASP A 83 -4.94 -12.48 -3.62
C ASP A 83 -5.84 -11.98 -4.77
N PHE A 84 -5.63 -10.73 -5.21
CA PHE A 84 -6.33 -10.17 -6.37
C PHE A 84 -6.00 -10.93 -7.65
N LEU A 85 -4.72 -11.23 -7.91
CA LEU A 85 -4.30 -12.02 -9.06
C LEU A 85 -5.00 -13.39 -9.08
N LEU A 86 -5.04 -14.08 -7.93
CA LEU A 86 -5.72 -15.37 -7.80
C LEU A 86 -7.23 -15.26 -8.02
N ASP A 87 -7.88 -14.18 -7.57
CA ASP A 87 -9.30 -13.92 -7.85
C ASP A 87 -9.57 -13.77 -9.35
N ILE A 88 -8.73 -13.02 -10.06
CA ILE A 88 -8.84 -12.89 -11.52
C ILE A 88 -8.64 -14.24 -12.21
N MET A 89 -7.58 -14.98 -11.84
CA MET A 89 -7.30 -16.30 -12.42
C MET A 89 -8.44 -17.30 -12.22
N LYS A 90 -9.10 -17.29 -11.06
CA LYS A 90 -10.26 -18.17 -10.78
C LYS A 90 -11.49 -17.86 -11.66
N LYS A 91 -11.61 -16.63 -12.15
CA LYS A 91 -12.71 -16.19 -13.02
C LYS A 91 -12.45 -16.44 -14.51
N MET A 92 -11.20 -16.70 -14.88
CA MET A 92 -10.83 -16.99 -16.26
C MET A 92 -11.32 -18.39 -16.67
N LYS A 93 -11.79 -18.51 -17.91
CA LYS A 93 -12.21 -19.79 -18.50
C LYS A 93 -11.14 -20.33 -19.45
N GLY A 94 -10.94 -21.65 -19.42
CA GLY A 94 -9.96 -22.34 -20.27
C GLY A 94 -8.51 -22.08 -19.84
N THR A 95 -7.55 -22.34 -20.73
CA THR A 95 -6.12 -22.17 -20.45
C THR A 95 -5.78 -20.72 -20.12
N ILE A 96 -5.15 -20.51 -18.96
CA ILE A 96 -4.62 -19.22 -18.51
C ILE A 96 -3.32 -18.94 -19.26
N THR A 97 -3.25 -17.79 -19.91
CA THR A 97 -2.03 -17.26 -20.56
C THR A 97 -1.77 -15.83 -20.09
N LYS A 98 -0.54 -15.34 -20.28
CA LYS A 98 -0.15 -13.96 -19.93
C LYS A 98 -1.05 -12.93 -20.60
N GLU A 99 -1.34 -13.12 -21.89
CA GLU A 99 -2.14 -12.20 -22.71
C GLU A 99 -3.58 -12.15 -22.21
N LYS A 100 -4.16 -13.32 -21.90
CA LYS A 100 -5.51 -13.39 -21.34
C LYS A 100 -5.59 -12.78 -19.95
N LEU A 101 -4.54 -12.93 -19.14
CA LEU A 101 -4.49 -12.32 -17.81
C LEU A 101 -4.41 -10.80 -17.89
N ILE A 102 -3.52 -10.26 -18.72
CA ILE A 102 -3.42 -8.82 -18.97
C ILE A 102 -4.78 -8.29 -19.46
N ALA A 103 -5.36 -8.93 -20.48
CA ALA A 103 -6.66 -8.52 -21.01
C ALA A 103 -7.81 -8.61 -19.99
N ALA A 104 -7.71 -9.49 -18.99
CA ALA A 104 -8.70 -9.57 -17.90
C ALA A 104 -8.55 -8.40 -16.92
N ILE A 105 -7.31 -8.07 -16.54
CA ILE A 105 -7.01 -6.94 -15.64
C ILE A 105 -7.36 -5.61 -16.30
N GLU A 106 -7.06 -5.44 -17.60
CA GLU A 106 -7.34 -4.21 -18.35
C GLU A 106 -8.85 -3.89 -18.46
N LYS A 107 -9.71 -4.89 -18.23
CA LYS A 107 -11.17 -4.76 -18.21
C LYS A 107 -11.73 -4.39 -16.84
N ILE A 108 -10.91 -4.33 -15.78
CA ILE A 108 -11.35 -3.98 -14.43
C ILE A 108 -11.84 -2.53 -14.42
N LYS A 109 -13.13 -2.33 -14.14
CA LYS A 109 -13.77 -1.02 -13.96
C LYS A 109 -14.70 -1.08 -12.76
N ASP A 110 -14.65 -0.04 -11.91
CA ASP A 110 -15.47 0.12 -10.70
C ASP A 110 -15.62 -1.17 -9.86
N TYR A 111 -14.53 -1.92 -9.73
CA TYR A 111 -14.54 -3.23 -9.09
C TYR A 111 -14.25 -3.09 -7.59
N ASP A 112 -15.24 -3.41 -6.74
CA ASP A 112 -15.02 -3.54 -5.29
C ASP A 112 -14.40 -4.90 -4.98
N TYR A 113 -13.13 -4.85 -4.60
CA TYR A 113 -12.36 -5.99 -4.16
C TYR A 113 -12.12 -5.95 -2.66
N LYS A 114 -13.01 -6.62 -1.92
CA LYS A 114 -12.88 -6.81 -0.45
C LYS A 114 -12.68 -5.47 0.29
N GLY A 115 -13.38 -4.42 -0.15
CA GLY A 115 -13.35 -3.07 0.40
C GLY A 115 -12.30 -2.15 -0.20
N LEU A 116 -11.58 -2.59 -1.24
CA LEU A 116 -10.75 -1.73 -2.10
C LEU A 116 -11.43 -1.49 -3.43
N LYS A 117 -11.50 -0.25 -3.89
CA LYS A 117 -12.03 0.08 -5.21
C LYS A 117 -10.92 0.04 -6.26
N PHE A 118 -11.05 -0.81 -7.26
CA PHE A 118 -10.12 -0.95 -8.37
C PHE A 118 -10.76 -0.51 -9.70
N ASN A 119 -9.99 0.25 -10.46
CA ASN A 119 -10.37 0.78 -11.75
C ASN A 119 -9.12 0.94 -12.61
N PHE A 120 -8.93 0.06 -13.58
CA PHE A 120 -7.74 0.09 -14.41
C PHE A 120 -7.76 1.29 -15.35
N ASP A 121 -6.72 2.10 -15.30
CA ASP A 121 -6.45 3.20 -16.22
C ASP A 121 -5.52 2.68 -17.34
N PRO A 122 -5.97 2.56 -18.60
CA PRO A 122 -5.14 2.06 -19.69
C PRO A 122 -4.03 3.02 -20.12
N GLU A 123 -4.18 4.33 -19.88
CA GLU A 123 -3.18 5.33 -20.23
C GLU A 123 -2.03 5.31 -19.22
N LYS A 124 -2.37 5.25 -17.92
CA LYS A 124 -1.38 5.28 -16.83
C LYS A 124 -0.92 3.89 -16.38
N ARG A 125 -1.64 2.85 -16.80
CA ARG A 125 -1.47 1.46 -16.36
C ARG A 125 -1.58 1.29 -14.84
N THR A 126 -2.46 2.07 -14.22
CA THR A 126 -2.68 2.12 -12.77
C THR A 126 -4.01 1.49 -12.40
N LEU A 127 -4.06 0.69 -11.33
CA LEU A 127 -5.29 0.00 -10.89
C LEU A 127 -6.04 0.75 -9.77
N SER A 128 -5.35 1.57 -8.98
CA SER A 128 -5.90 2.30 -7.84
C SER A 128 -5.40 3.74 -7.85
N SER A 129 -6.29 4.69 -7.65
CA SER A 129 -6.01 6.11 -7.43
C SER A 129 -6.14 6.52 -5.96
N THR A 130 -6.16 5.54 -5.05
CA THR A 130 -6.28 5.77 -3.61
C THR A 130 -4.93 5.68 -2.91
N PHE A 131 -4.62 6.70 -2.13
CA PHE A 131 -3.51 6.72 -1.18
C PHE A 131 -4.01 6.70 0.26
N TRP A 132 -3.14 6.29 1.17
CA TRP A 132 -3.39 6.23 2.60
C TRP A 132 -2.29 6.99 3.35
N LEU A 133 -2.65 8.15 3.89
CA LEU A 133 -1.75 9.05 4.58
C LEU A 133 -1.67 8.70 6.06
N ASN A 134 -0.49 8.32 6.53
CA ASN A 134 -0.18 8.23 7.94
C ASN A 134 0.16 9.62 8.48
N THR A 135 -0.71 10.18 9.34
CA THR A 135 -0.54 11.51 9.95
C THR A 135 0.19 11.47 11.31
N GLY A 136 0.74 10.32 11.68
CA GLY A 136 1.29 10.04 13.01
C GLY A 136 0.27 9.45 13.98
N SER A 137 -0.98 9.25 13.54
CA SER A 137 -2.00 8.49 14.26
C SER A 137 -2.25 7.13 13.58
N PRO A 138 -2.89 6.19 14.28
CA PRO A 138 -3.30 4.92 13.68
C PRO A 138 -4.42 5.07 12.64
N ASP A 139 -5.21 6.14 12.72
CA ASP A 139 -6.27 6.45 11.77
C ASP A 139 -5.71 7.09 10.50
N TRP A 140 -5.30 6.25 9.55
CA TRP A 140 -4.75 6.73 8.28
C TRP A 140 -5.85 7.35 7.44
N GLN A 141 -5.56 8.52 6.88
CA GLN A 141 -6.52 9.24 6.04
C GLN A 141 -6.47 8.68 4.62
N ARG A 142 -7.64 8.26 4.11
CA ARG A 142 -7.81 7.90 2.71
C ARG A 142 -7.80 9.17 1.86
N VAL A 143 -6.98 9.18 0.81
CA VAL A 143 -6.87 10.28 -0.14
C VAL A 143 -7.14 9.72 -1.54
N GLU A 144 -8.13 10.26 -2.23
CA GLU A 144 -8.39 9.93 -3.64
C GLU A 144 -7.73 10.97 -4.54
N VAL A 145 -6.92 10.52 -5.49
CA VAL A 145 -6.35 11.40 -6.51
C VAL A 145 -7.42 11.70 -7.53
N GLN A 146 -7.87 12.95 -7.58
CA GLN A 146 -8.61 13.44 -8.72
C GLN A 146 -7.63 13.80 -9.83
N VAL A 147 -7.83 13.22 -11.02
CA VAL A 147 -7.05 13.59 -12.19
C VAL A 147 -7.66 14.87 -12.75
N SER A 148 -7.00 16.02 -12.58
CA SER A 148 -7.33 17.25 -13.30
C SER A 148 -7.02 17.06 -14.79
N LYS A 149 -7.91 17.54 -15.66
CA LYS A 149 -7.75 17.51 -17.12
C LYS A 149 -6.67 18.48 -17.65
N GLU A 150 -5.94 19.17 -16.78
CA GLU A 150 -5.02 20.25 -17.17
C GLU A 150 -3.57 19.81 -17.40
N ASP A 151 -3.22 18.54 -17.14
CA ASP A 151 -1.85 18.03 -17.29
C ASP A 151 -1.61 17.18 -18.58
N THR A 152 -2.41 17.39 -19.63
CA THR A 152 -2.20 16.81 -20.98
C THR A 152 -2.07 17.86 -22.05
#